data_AF-A0A8C3G1K5-F1
#
_entry.id   AF-A0A8C3G1K5-F1
#
_cell.length_a   1.000
_cell.length_b   1.000
_cell.length_c   1.000
_cell.angle_alpha   90.00
_cell.angle_beta   90.00
_cell.angle_gamma   90.00
#
_symmetry.space_group_name_H-M   'P 1'
#
loop_
_entity.id
_entity.type
_entity.pdbx_description
1 polymer ?
#
loop_
_entity_poly.entity_id
_entity_poly.type
_entity_poly.pdbx_seq_one_letter_code
_entity_poly.pdbx_strand_id
1 'polypeptide(L)'
;MQTQTSNEQEKDAQTWERPWTLEEMRQSSANWSLAADSGLFLFLQDFSQRMLSKTHDIEKQLDSLIRDTKATDSCLHSVFNDFLMLSNTQFIENRVYDEEVEETIPKADALEKQPEQVYIIHPFWS
;
A
#
# COMPACT_ATOMS: atom_id res chain seq x y z
N MET A 1 -51.09 -40.21 19.36
CA MET A 1 -49.71 -39.91 18.94
C MET A 1 -49.75 -39.51 17.47
N GLN A 2 -49.92 -38.22 17.16
CA GLN A 2 -49.82 -37.67 15.80
C GLN A 2 -49.49 -36.18 15.91
N THR A 3 -48.21 -35.82 16.02
CA THR A 3 -47.75 -34.43 15.87
C THR A 3 -46.36 -34.31 15.21
N GLN A 4 -45.82 -35.38 14.63
CA GLN A 4 -44.45 -35.36 14.07
C GLN A 4 -44.38 -35.03 12.57
N THR A 5 -45.45 -35.21 11.79
CA THR A 5 -45.41 -35.07 10.32
C THR A 5 -45.50 -33.62 9.82
N SER A 6 -46.05 -32.68 10.62
CA SER A 6 -46.22 -31.28 10.17
C SER A 6 -44.92 -30.47 10.19
N ASN A 7 -43.94 -30.85 11.01
CA ASN A 7 -42.71 -30.06 11.21
C ASN A 7 -41.63 -30.33 10.13
N GLU A 8 -41.68 -31.47 9.45
CA GLU A 8 -40.73 -31.80 8.38
C GLU A 8 -41.10 -31.12 7.04
N GLN A 9 -42.40 -30.94 6.77
CA GLN A 9 -42.87 -30.26 5.55
C GLN A 9 -42.59 -28.74 5.55
N GLU A 10 -42.66 -28.08 6.71
CA GLU A 10 -42.27 -26.65 6.82
C GLU A 10 -40.76 -26.46 6.62
N LYS A 11 -39.96 -27.44 7.05
CA LYS A 11 -38.50 -27.40 6.91
C LYS A 11 -38.06 -27.47 5.45
N ASP A 12 -38.72 -28.29 4.63
CA ASP A 12 -38.50 -28.36 3.18
C ASP A 12 -39.10 -27.16 2.43
N ALA A 13 -40.17 -26.56 2.96
CA ALA A 13 -40.79 -25.38 2.35
C ALA A 13 -39.95 -24.10 2.53
N GLN A 14 -38.95 -24.07 3.40
CA GLN A 14 -38.14 -22.87 3.64
C GLN A 14 -36.70 -22.98 3.09
N THR A 15 -36.27 -24.17 2.66
CA THR A 15 -34.90 -24.37 2.15
C THR A 15 -34.63 -23.62 0.86
N TRP A 16 -35.64 -23.38 0.01
CA TRP A 16 -35.49 -22.71 -1.28
C TRP A 16 -35.56 -21.17 -1.21
N GLU A 17 -35.86 -20.59 -0.04
CA GLU A 17 -35.96 -19.13 0.15
C GLU A 17 -34.63 -18.47 0.57
N ARG A 18 -33.59 -19.26 0.89
CA ARG A 18 -32.28 -18.75 1.33
C ARG A 18 -31.14 -19.21 0.43
N PRO A 19 -30.01 -18.46 0.38
CA PRO A 19 -28.79 -18.96 -0.24
C PRO A 19 -28.34 -20.28 0.41
N TRP A 20 -28.02 -21.25 -0.43
CA TRP A 20 -27.44 -22.51 0.03
C TRP A 20 -25.95 -22.35 0.29
N THR A 21 -25.43 -23.14 1.22
CA THR A 21 -23.99 -23.28 1.41
C THR A 21 -23.42 -24.28 0.40
N LEU A 22 -22.13 -24.17 0.10
CA LEU A 22 -21.43 -25.11 -0.79
C LEU A 22 -21.55 -26.56 -0.30
N GLU A 23 -21.59 -26.77 1.00
CA GLU A 23 -21.70 -28.11 1.58
C GLU A 23 -23.10 -28.71 1.35
N GLU A 24 -24.16 -27.90 1.46
CA GLU A 24 -25.53 -28.33 1.17
C GLU A 24 -25.69 -28.71 -0.31
N MET A 25 -25.14 -27.90 -1.22
CA MET A 25 -25.13 -28.21 -2.65
C MET A 25 -24.37 -29.50 -2.96
N ARG A 26 -23.25 -29.73 -2.27
CA ARG A 26 -22.44 -30.94 -2.44
C ARG A 26 -23.22 -32.17 -2.01
N GLN A 27 -23.96 -32.09 -0.90
CA GLN A 27 -24.77 -33.19 -0.38
C GLN A 27 -25.98 -33.50 -1.28
N SER A 28 -26.62 -32.50 -1.89
CA SER A 28 -27.73 -32.70 -2.82
C SER A 28 -27.32 -33.09 -4.23
N SER A 29 -26.01 -33.11 -4.54
CA SER A 29 -25.50 -33.35 -5.91
C SER A 29 -25.95 -34.68 -6.54
N ALA A 30 -26.10 -35.73 -5.73
CA ALA A 30 -26.54 -37.05 -6.19
C ALA A 30 -28.05 -37.13 -6.46
N ASN A 31 -28.84 -36.23 -5.86
CA ASN A 31 -30.28 -36.16 -6.02
C ASN A 31 -30.73 -34.69 -6.13
N TRP A 32 -30.43 -34.10 -7.27
CA TRP A 32 -30.63 -32.68 -7.52
C TRP A 32 -32.11 -32.35 -7.68
N SER A 33 -32.62 -31.42 -6.88
CA SER A 33 -34.03 -31.01 -6.86
C SER A 33 -34.20 -29.56 -7.31
N LEU A 34 -35.44 -29.16 -7.62
CA LEU A 34 -35.76 -27.76 -7.93
C LEU A 34 -35.41 -26.80 -6.78
N ALA A 35 -35.51 -27.26 -5.52
CA ALA A 35 -35.06 -26.48 -4.37
C ALA A 35 -33.54 -26.25 -4.39
N ALA A 36 -32.77 -27.23 -4.88
CA ALA A 36 -31.33 -27.08 -5.06
C ALA A 36 -30.99 -26.05 -6.16
N ASP A 37 -31.77 -25.99 -7.25
CA ASP A 37 -31.63 -24.93 -8.28
C ASP A 37 -31.88 -23.54 -7.69
N SER A 38 -32.97 -23.35 -6.91
CA SER A 38 -33.25 -22.08 -6.24
C SER A 38 -32.16 -21.68 -5.24
N GLY A 39 -31.66 -22.65 -4.47
CA GLY A 39 -30.56 -22.44 -3.54
C GLY A 39 -29.25 -22.02 -4.23
N LEU A 40 -28.93 -22.64 -5.37
CA LEU A 40 -27.79 -22.28 -6.20
C LEU A 40 -27.94 -20.88 -6.80
N PHE A 41 -29.12 -20.53 -7.31
CA PHE A 41 -29.40 -19.20 -7.83
C PHE A 41 -29.14 -18.11 -6.78
N LEU A 42 -29.69 -18.27 -5.57
CA LEU A 42 -29.50 -17.31 -4.48
C LEU A 42 -28.04 -17.21 -4.03
N PHE A 43 -27.32 -18.34 -4.01
CA PHE A 43 -25.88 -18.33 -3.75
C PHE A 43 -25.09 -17.58 -4.82
N LEU A 44 -25.39 -17.79 -6.10
CA LEU A 44 -24.72 -17.09 -7.20
C LEU A 44 -25.01 -15.58 -7.16
N GLN A 45 -26.23 -15.20 -6.79
CA GLN A 45 -26.59 -13.81 -6.59
C GLN A 45 -25.76 -13.17 -5.47
N ASP A 46 -25.72 -13.77 -4.27
CA ASP A 46 -24.92 -13.29 -3.14
C ASP A 46 -23.41 -13.31 -3.45
N PHE A 47 -22.92 -14.35 -4.12
CA PHE A 47 -21.55 -14.42 -4.58
C PHE A 47 -21.19 -13.27 -5.54
N SER A 48 -22.06 -12.98 -6.52
CA SER A 48 -21.84 -11.88 -7.45
C SER A 48 -21.81 -10.52 -6.73
N GLN A 49 -22.71 -10.30 -5.77
CA GLN A 49 -22.76 -9.08 -4.97
C GLN A 49 -21.52 -8.93 -4.11
N ARG A 50 -21.11 -9.99 -3.39
CA ARG A 50 -19.87 -9.98 -2.60
C ARG A 50 -18.64 -9.73 -3.47
N MET A 51 -18.58 -10.32 -4.67
CA MET A 51 -17.49 -10.07 -5.61
C MET A 51 -17.45 -8.60 -6.05
N LEU A 52 -18.59 -8.03 -6.44
CA LEU A 52 -18.71 -6.63 -6.82
C LEU A 52 -18.32 -5.69 -5.67
N SER A 53 -18.83 -5.93 -4.46
CA SER A 53 -18.45 -5.17 -3.27
C SER A 53 -16.96 -5.26 -3.00
N LYS A 54 -16.37 -6.47 -3.14
CA LYS A 54 -14.94 -6.65 -2.89
C LYS A 54 -14.06 -5.95 -3.93
N THR A 55 -14.48 -5.95 -5.20
CA THR A 55 -13.82 -5.17 -6.25
C THR A 55 -13.82 -3.69 -5.92
N HIS A 56 -14.96 -3.14 -5.47
CA HIS A 56 -15.05 -1.73 -5.10
C HIS A 56 -14.21 -1.38 -3.85
N ASP A 57 -14.14 -2.28 -2.86
CA ASP A 57 -13.25 -2.10 -1.71
C ASP A 57 -11.77 -2.04 -2.13
N ILE A 58 -11.37 -2.89 -3.08
CA ILE A 58 -9.99 -2.92 -3.62
C ILE A 58 -9.70 -1.63 -4.39
N GLU A 59 -10.64 -1.17 -5.23
CA GLU A 59 -10.55 0.09 -5.95
C GLU A 59 -10.30 1.26 -4.98
N LYS A 60 -11.09 1.35 -3.90
CA LYS A 60 -10.92 2.40 -2.88
C LYS A 60 -9.57 2.34 -2.18
N GLN A 61 -9.08 1.14 -1.88
CA GLN A 61 -7.75 0.96 -1.26
C GLN A 61 -6.63 1.37 -2.21
N LEU A 62 -6.75 1.01 -3.50
CA LEU A 62 -5.82 1.43 -4.53
C LEU A 62 -5.78 2.95 -4.67
N ASP A 63 -6.95 3.60 -4.70
CA ASP A 63 -7.05 5.06 -4.75
C ASP A 63 -6.38 5.73 -3.53
N SER A 64 -6.52 5.14 -2.34
CA SER A 64 -5.83 5.64 -1.15
C SER A 64 -4.33 5.50 -1.26
N LEU A 65 -3.85 4.33 -1.70
CA LEU A 65 -2.44 4.08 -1.88
C LEU A 65 -1.81 5.07 -2.89
N ILE A 66 -2.52 5.39 -3.99
CA ILE A 66 -2.08 6.38 -4.97
C ILE A 66 -1.96 7.77 -4.32
N ARG A 67 -2.95 8.17 -3.51
CA ARG A 67 -2.90 9.44 -2.79
C ARG A 67 -1.72 9.50 -1.82
N ASP A 68 -1.52 8.45 -1.03
CA ASP A 68 -0.43 8.37 -0.04
C ASP A 68 0.95 8.37 -0.71
N THR A 69 1.06 7.71 -1.87
CA THR A 69 2.27 7.74 -2.70
C THR A 69 2.58 9.16 -3.18
N LYS A 70 1.58 9.90 -3.69
CA LYS A 70 1.76 11.30 -4.10
C LYS A 70 2.13 12.22 -2.94
N ALA A 71 1.54 11.99 -1.77
CA ALA A 71 1.88 12.75 -0.56
C ALA A 71 3.33 12.48 -0.13
N THR A 72 3.77 11.22 -0.20
CA THR A 72 5.16 10.82 0.08
C THR A 72 6.13 11.45 -0.90
N ASP A 73 5.81 11.44 -2.20
CA ASP A 73 6.59 12.10 -3.25
C ASP A 73 6.76 13.61 -2.99
N SER A 74 5.66 14.30 -2.66
CA SER A 74 5.69 15.72 -2.29
C SER A 74 6.55 15.98 -1.05
N CYS A 75 6.48 15.07 -0.06
CA CYS A 75 7.30 15.13 1.15
C CYS A 75 8.80 14.98 0.81
N LEU A 76 9.15 14.01 -0.04
CA LEU A 76 10.54 13.82 -0.50
C LEU A 76 11.08 15.06 -1.21
N HIS A 77 10.27 15.66 -2.09
CA HIS A 77 10.63 16.93 -2.74
C HIS A 77 10.92 18.04 -1.73
N SER A 78 10.13 18.15 -0.66
CA SER A 78 10.41 19.11 0.43
C SER A 78 11.74 18.81 1.11
N VAL A 79 11.98 17.55 1.49
CA VAL A 79 13.23 17.13 2.16
C VAL A 79 14.45 17.38 1.29
N PHE A 80 14.37 17.15 -0.03
CA PHE A 80 15.46 17.46 -0.94
C PHE A 80 15.73 18.97 -1.02
N ASN A 81 14.69 19.79 -1.03
CA ASN A 81 14.84 21.24 -1.01
C ASN A 81 15.51 21.71 0.30
N ASP A 82 15.14 21.12 1.43
CA ASP A 82 15.76 21.41 2.73
C ASP A 82 17.25 21.03 2.73
N PHE A 83 17.59 19.85 2.20
CA PHE A 83 18.98 19.43 2.05
C PHE A 83 19.77 20.37 1.12
N LEU A 84 19.18 20.79 0.00
CA LEU A 84 19.81 21.73 -0.92
C LEU A 84 20.06 23.09 -0.27
N MET A 85 19.11 23.59 0.52
CA MET A 85 19.27 24.83 1.29
C MET A 85 20.40 24.72 2.32
N LEU A 86 20.45 23.61 3.08
CA LEU A 86 21.52 23.35 4.04
C LEU A 86 22.88 23.27 3.34
N SER A 87 22.97 22.54 2.23
CA SER A 87 24.18 22.40 1.42
C SER A 87 24.64 23.76 0.86
N ASN A 88 23.73 24.57 0.33
CA ASN A 88 24.05 25.92 -0.15
C ASN A 88 24.57 26.81 0.99
N THR A 89 23.98 26.68 2.19
CA THR A 89 24.43 27.42 3.38
C THR A 89 25.83 27.00 3.80
N GLN A 90 26.09 25.69 3.89
CA GLN A 90 27.41 25.14 4.23
C GLN A 90 28.46 25.46 3.17
N PHE A 91 28.09 25.48 1.89
CA PHE A 91 29.00 25.86 0.82
C PHE A 91 29.50 27.29 0.98
N ILE A 92 28.61 28.23 1.32
CA ILE A 92 28.99 29.62 1.60
C ILE A 92 29.84 29.67 2.87
N GLU A 93 29.41 29.01 3.94
CA GLU A 93 30.13 28.97 5.22
C GLU A 93 31.57 28.49 5.05
N ASN A 94 31.78 27.35 4.40
CA ASN A 94 33.11 26.79 4.15
C ASN A 94 33.99 27.76 3.34
N ARG A 95 33.42 28.47 2.34
CA ARG A 95 34.19 29.45 1.54
C ARG A 95 34.50 30.74 2.29
N VAL A 96 33.60 31.22 3.15
CA VAL A 96 33.83 32.42 3.97
C VAL A 96 34.95 32.16 4.98
N TYR A 97 34.99 30.97 5.59
CA TYR A 97 36.09 30.60 6.48
C TYR A 97 37.42 30.39 5.73
N ASP A 98 37.41 29.85 4.52
CA ASP A 98 38.63 29.72 3.70
C ASP A 98 39.26 31.10 3.43
N GLU A 99 38.45 32.14 3.14
CA GLU A 99 38.92 33.51 2.89
C GLU A 99 39.42 34.23 4.16
N GLU A 100 38.75 34.07 5.31
CA GLU A 100 39.15 34.73 6.58
C GLU A 100 40.37 34.08 7.26
N VAL A 101 40.53 32.76 7.13
CA VAL A 101 41.69 32.04 7.69
C VAL A 101 42.96 32.36 6.89
N GLU A 102 42.88 32.54 5.57
CA GLU A 102 44.05 32.92 4.75
C GLU A 102 44.52 34.37 5.03
N GLU A 103 43.61 35.31 5.32
CA GLU A 103 43.98 36.70 5.62
C GLU A 103 44.62 36.90 7.01
N THR A 104 44.40 35.97 7.95
CA THR A 104 44.90 36.08 9.33
C THR A 104 46.23 35.37 9.58
N ILE A 105 46.78 34.65 8.59
CA ILE A 105 48.08 34.00 8.69
C ILE A 105 49.13 34.87 7.98
N PRO A 106 50.05 35.54 8.71
CA PRO A 106 51.20 36.17 8.07
C PRO A 106 51.99 35.10 7.32
N LYS A 107 52.18 35.29 6.01
CA LYS A 107 53.02 34.43 5.16
C LYS A 107 54.43 34.36 5.74
N ALA A 108 54.69 33.33 6.55
CA ALA A 108 56.01 32.95 6.99
C ALA A 108 56.24 31.49 6.60
N ASP A 109 57.05 31.36 5.55
CA ASP A 109 57.93 30.26 5.22
C ASP A 109 57.36 28.91 4.71
N ALA A 110 57.91 28.55 3.56
CA ALA A 110 57.82 27.27 2.92
C ALA A 110 58.53 26.17 3.73
N LEU A 111 57.87 25.03 3.97
CA LEU A 111 58.52 23.72 3.92
C LEU A 111 57.51 22.56 3.77
N GLU A 112 57.85 21.67 2.85
CA GLU A 112 57.19 20.41 2.44
C GLU A 112 56.54 19.56 3.57
N LYS A 113 55.31 19.04 3.33
CA LYS A 113 55.05 17.59 3.26
C LYS A 113 53.60 17.20 2.91
N GLN A 114 53.54 16.26 1.95
CA GLN A 114 52.48 15.31 1.58
C GLN A 114 51.30 15.84 0.74
N PRO A 115 50.91 15.12 -0.34
CA PRO A 115 49.69 15.42 -1.06
C PRO A 115 48.52 14.98 -0.17
N GLU A 116 47.86 15.94 0.46
CA GLU A 116 46.55 15.69 1.05
C GLU A 116 45.63 15.19 -0.06
N GLN A 117 45.15 13.96 0.13
CA GLN A 117 44.10 13.41 -0.69
C GLN A 117 42.88 14.30 -0.51
N VAL A 118 42.73 15.25 -1.43
CA VAL A 118 41.49 15.98 -1.64
C VAL A 118 40.44 14.91 -1.90
N TYR A 119 39.61 14.61 -0.91
CA TYR A 119 38.36 13.91 -1.12
C TYR A 119 37.50 14.85 -1.96
N ILE A 120 37.71 14.81 -3.28
CA ILE A 120 36.78 15.38 -4.24
C ILE A 120 35.48 14.64 -3.95
N ILE A 121 34.54 15.37 -3.35
CA ILE A 121 33.17 14.91 -3.18
C ILE A 121 32.64 14.77 -4.61
N HIS A 122 32.83 13.60 -5.20
CA HIS A 122 32.30 13.30 -6.52
C HIS A 122 30.78 13.31 -6.37
N PRO A 123 30.04 14.13 -7.12
CA PRO A 123 28.58 14.02 -7.14
C PRO A 123 28.27 12.64 -7.70
N PHE A 124 27.80 11.73 -6.87
CA PHE A 124 27.30 10.44 -7.31
C PHE A 124 25.87 10.65 -7.81
N TRP A 125 25.74 11.16 -9.03
CA TRP A 125 24.50 11.10 -9.80
C TRP A 125 24.88 10.75 -11.25
N SER A 126 24.52 9.52 -11.64
CA SER A 126 24.35 9.11 -13.02
C SER A 126 22.95 9.50 -13.51
#